data_AF-A0A2S9DKN2-F1
#
_entry.id   AF-A0A2S9DKN2-F1
#
_cell.length_a   1.000
_cell.length_b   1.000
_cell.length_c   1.000
_cell.angle_alpha   90.00
_cell.angle_beta   90.00
_cell.angle_gamma   90.00
#
_symmetry.space_group_name_H-M   'P 1'
#
loop_
_entity.id
_entity.type
_entity.pdbx_description
1 polymer ?
#
loop_
_entity_poly.entity_id
_entity_poly.type
_entity_poly.pdbx_seq_one_letter_code
_entity_poly.pdbx_strand_id
1 'polypeptide(L)'
;MLSRINKGENMKLAVGALGATAVLAAVVAGGIQVNADNRPYDGAQLQAAMADVGIAGYEGWWNSTHIDGTPAGPPEIVAVNTNTGTIVDYFNRSKAAAGQQLSAADATYDVVPDPTWPASSVVIIDTATGKTIDTFPVDEKGRVIYTHDDGTTVVGY
;
A
#
# COMPACT_ATOMS: atom_id res chain seq x y z
N MET A 1 71.81 -5.09 20.49
CA MET A 1 70.66 -4.42 21.13
C MET A 1 69.42 -4.82 20.35
N LEU A 2 68.77 -5.90 20.79
CA LEU A 2 67.44 -5.92 21.46
C LEU A 2 66.33 -5.58 20.43
N SER A 3 65.36 -6.44 20.10
CA SER A 3 64.80 -7.55 20.88
C SER A 3 63.93 -8.48 20.03
N ARG A 4 64.25 -9.78 20.09
CA ARG A 4 63.37 -10.94 20.31
C ARG A 4 62.16 -11.19 19.37
N ILE A 5 62.32 -12.19 18.51
CA ILE A 5 61.27 -13.20 18.29
C ILE A 5 61.95 -14.57 18.38
N ASN A 6 61.58 -15.36 19.38
CA ASN A 6 61.57 -16.81 19.22
C ASN A 6 60.79 -17.50 20.34
N LYS A 7 60.14 -18.59 19.92
CA LYS A 7 59.61 -19.70 20.73
C LYS A 7 58.27 -19.39 21.43
N GLY A 8 57.28 -20.27 21.37
CA GLY A 8 57.27 -21.64 20.90
C GLY A 8 55.88 -22.22 21.01
N GLU A 9 55.78 -23.42 20.48
CA GLU A 9 54.60 -24.25 20.34
C GLU A 9 53.89 -24.59 21.67
N ASN A 10 52.66 -25.06 21.50
CA ASN A 10 51.91 -25.96 22.38
C ASN A 10 51.27 -25.36 23.63
N MET A 11 49.94 -25.24 23.59
CA MET A 11 49.17 -25.70 24.74
C MET A 11 47.75 -26.14 24.36
N LYS A 12 47.49 -27.38 24.73
CA LYS A 12 46.23 -28.09 24.61
C LYS A 12 45.14 -27.40 25.45
N LEU A 13 43.93 -27.45 24.90
CA LEU A 13 42.63 -27.59 25.56
C LEU A 13 42.60 -27.33 27.08
N ALA A 14 41.96 -26.23 27.48
CA ALA A 14 41.36 -26.09 28.79
C ALA A 14 39.89 -25.70 28.59
N VAL A 15 39.01 -26.70 28.69
CA VAL A 15 37.58 -26.51 28.94
C VAL A 15 37.46 -26.09 30.40
N GLY A 16 36.97 -24.88 30.63
CA GLY A 16 36.63 -24.34 31.95
C GLY A 16 35.29 -23.63 31.86
N ALA A 17 34.25 -24.26 32.39
CA ALA A 17 32.90 -23.75 32.47
C ALA A 17 32.77 -22.72 33.61
N LEU A 18 31.96 -21.69 33.38
CA LEU A 18 30.89 -21.14 34.25
C LEU A 18 30.78 -19.62 34.15
N GLY A 19 29.60 -19.17 33.69
CA GLY A 19 28.88 -18.09 34.37
C GLY A 19 29.05 -16.66 33.84
N ALA A 20 28.35 -16.33 32.75
CA ALA A 20 27.61 -15.07 32.63
C ALA A 20 26.57 -15.21 31.51
N THR A 21 25.32 -15.37 31.90
CA THR A 21 24.13 -15.29 31.06
C THR A 21 24.06 -13.94 30.35
N ALA A 22 24.17 -13.94 29.03
CA ALA A 22 23.63 -12.90 28.17
C ALA A 22 22.50 -13.53 27.36
N VAL A 23 21.27 -13.31 27.82
CA VAL A 23 20.06 -13.53 27.03
C VAL A 23 20.11 -12.51 25.89
N LEU A 24 20.61 -12.92 24.71
CA LEU A 24 20.38 -12.15 23.50
C LEU A 24 19.09 -12.69 22.87
N ALA A 25 18.05 -11.90 23.04
CA ALA A 25 16.71 -12.14 22.57
C ALA A 25 16.70 -12.54 21.08
N ALA A 26 15.93 -13.59 20.81
CA ALA A 26 15.61 -14.08 19.49
C ALA A 26 14.99 -12.95 18.66
N VAL A 27 15.71 -12.46 17.65
CA VAL A 27 15.06 -11.92 16.46
C VAL A 27 14.73 -13.13 15.61
N VAL A 28 13.59 -13.74 15.91
CA VAL A 28 12.88 -14.57 14.95
C VAL A 28 12.71 -13.68 13.73
N ALA A 29 13.40 -14.02 12.65
CA ALA A 29 13.04 -13.57 11.33
C ALA A 29 11.59 -14.01 11.13
N GLY A 30 10.66 -13.12 11.46
CA GLY A 30 9.25 -13.23 11.14
C GLY A 30 9.09 -13.08 9.63
N GLY A 31 9.71 -13.98 8.88
CA GLY A 31 9.12 -14.43 7.64
C GLY A 31 7.77 -14.95 8.06
N ILE A 32 6.72 -14.29 7.59
CA ILE A 32 5.37 -14.81 7.68
C ILE A 32 5.40 -16.12 6.88
N GLN A 33 5.75 -17.24 7.53
CA GLN A 33 5.33 -18.54 7.10
C GLN A 33 3.84 -18.58 7.38
N VAL A 34 3.06 -18.06 6.43
CA VAL A 34 1.64 -18.38 6.37
C VAL A 34 1.60 -19.89 6.17
N ASN A 35 1.19 -20.62 7.21
CA ASN A 35 0.88 -22.03 7.08
C ASN A 35 -0.09 -22.17 5.91
N ALA A 36 0.36 -22.82 4.83
CA ALA A 36 -0.40 -23.01 3.61
C ALA A 36 -1.51 -24.07 3.76
N ASP A 37 -1.80 -24.52 4.99
CA ASP A 37 -2.63 -25.70 5.27
C ASP A 37 -4.09 -25.38 5.61
N ASN A 38 -4.57 -24.17 5.34
CA ASN A 38 -6.01 -23.89 5.39
C ASN A 38 -6.39 -22.74 4.44
N ARG A 39 -5.92 -22.80 3.19
CA ARG A 39 -6.51 -21.94 2.15
C ARG A 39 -7.90 -22.50 1.85
N PRO A 40 -8.96 -21.73 2.12
CA PRO A 40 -10.28 -22.17 1.78
C PRO A 40 -10.40 -22.03 0.25
N TYR A 41 -10.29 -23.14 -0.49
CA TYR A 41 -10.31 -23.17 -1.96
C TYR A 41 -11.74 -23.20 -2.51
N ASP A 42 -12.61 -22.32 -2.00
CA ASP A 42 -13.75 -21.89 -2.76
C ASP A 42 -13.69 -20.36 -2.96
N GLY A 43 -14.15 -19.90 -4.12
CA GLY A 43 -14.12 -18.47 -4.45
C GLY A 43 -14.93 -17.62 -3.46
N ALA A 44 -15.88 -18.21 -2.74
CA ALA A 44 -16.73 -17.51 -1.78
C ALA A 44 -15.95 -17.13 -0.51
N GLN A 45 -15.05 -17.99 -0.04
CA GLN A 45 -14.22 -17.71 1.13
C GLN A 45 -13.12 -16.68 0.83
N LEU A 46 -12.55 -16.71 -0.39
CA LEU A 46 -11.65 -15.65 -0.85
C LEU A 46 -12.39 -14.31 -0.98
N GLN A 47 -13.58 -14.33 -1.56
CA GLN A 47 -14.42 -13.14 -1.71
C GLN A 47 -14.83 -12.56 -0.35
N ALA A 48 -15.19 -13.42 0.61
CA ALA A 48 -15.49 -12.99 1.98
C ALA A 48 -14.27 -12.36 2.66
N ALA A 49 -13.08 -12.97 2.50
CA ALA A 49 -11.84 -12.41 3.05
C ALA A 49 -11.48 -11.06 2.41
N MET A 50 -11.70 -10.90 1.10
CA MET A 50 -11.48 -9.63 0.40
C MET A 50 -12.50 -8.56 0.77
N ALA A 51 -13.76 -8.94 1.07
CA ALA A 51 -14.81 -8.01 1.44
C ALA A 51 -14.55 -7.26 2.76
N ASP A 52 -13.59 -7.72 3.56
CA ASP A 52 -13.15 -7.07 4.81
C ASP A 52 -11.86 -6.25 4.66
N VAL A 53 -11.21 -6.30 3.49
CA VAL A 53 -10.01 -5.50 3.21
C VAL A 53 -10.44 -4.12 2.69
N GLY A 54 -9.83 -3.07 3.23
CA GLY A 54 -10.03 -1.71 2.71
C GLY A 54 -9.48 -1.57 1.29
N ILE A 55 -10.15 -0.75 0.47
CA ILE A 55 -9.68 -0.45 -0.89
C ILE A 55 -8.33 0.28 -0.81
N ALA A 56 -7.35 -0.23 -1.57
CA ALA A 56 -5.97 0.27 -1.57
C ALA A 56 -5.66 1.23 -2.73
N GLY A 57 -6.64 1.50 -3.61
CA GLY A 57 -6.49 2.39 -4.76
C GLY A 57 -7.66 2.30 -5.73
N TYR A 58 -7.74 3.24 -6.67
CA TYR A 58 -8.77 3.32 -7.70
C TYR A 58 -8.13 3.52 -9.07
N GLU A 59 -8.55 2.69 -10.02
CA GLU A 59 -8.11 2.76 -11.41
C GLU A 59 -9.20 3.39 -12.26
N GLY A 60 -8.83 4.22 -13.25
CA GLY A 60 -9.79 4.89 -14.11
C GLY A 60 -9.18 5.50 -15.37
N TRP A 61 -9.96 6.30 -16.10
CA TRP A 61 -9.45 6.93 -17.32
C TRP A 61 -8.36 7.99 -17.00
N TRP A 62 -8.41 8.62 -15.83
CA TRP A 62 -7.51 9.70 -15.43
C TRP A 62 -6.05 9.27 -15.24
N ASN A 63 -5.81 8.02 -14.83
CA ASN A 63 -4.46 7.45 -14.68
C ASN A 63 -4.06 6.54 -15.88
N SER A 64 -4.95 6.41 -16.87
CA SER A 64 -4.72 5.63 -18.09
C SER A 64 -3.85 6.35 -19.12
N THR A 65 -3.55 5.62 -20.20
CA THR A 65 -2.86 6.10 -21.40
C THR A 65 -3.68 5.67 -22.62
N HIS A 66 -3.88 6.59 -23.57
CA HIS A 66 -4.56 6.27 -24.82
C HIS A 66 -3.76 5.30 -25.69
N ILE A 67 -4.39 4.74 -26.72
CA ILE A 67 -3.75 3.80 -27.65
C ILE A 67 -2.56 4.41 -28.42
N ASP A 68 -2.56 5.72 -28.62
CA ASP A 68 -1.47 6.46 -29.27
C ASP A 68 -0.33 6.83 -28.31
N GLY A 69 -0.42 6.40 -27.04
CA GLY A 69 0.58 6.67 -26.01
C GLY A 69 0.40 8.01 -25.31
N THR A 70 -0.58 8.83 -25.69
CA THR A 70 -0.83 10.11 -25.01
C THR A 70 -1.47 9.90 -23.63
N PRO A 71 -1.10 10.70 -22.61
CA PRO A 71 -1.79 10.71 -21.32
C PRO A 71 -3.30 10.97 -21.45
N ALA A 72 -4.12 10.20 -20.76
CA ALA A 72 -5.57 10.42 -20.74
C ALA A 72 -6.02 11.47 -19.71
N GLY A 73 -5.33 11.56 -18.57
CA GLY A 73 -5.63 12.53 -17.52
C GLY A 73 -4.42 13.38 -17.09
N PRO A 74 -4.57 14.14 -15.99
CA PRO A 74 -3.53 15.04 -15.49
C PRO A 74 -2.20 14.35 -15.16
N PRO A 75 -1.11 15.12 -15.03
CA PRO A 75 0.19 14.59 -14.62
C PRO A 75 0.18 13.96 -13.22
N GLU A 76 -0.65 14.48 -12.32
CA GLU A 76 -0.77 14.03 -10.94
C GLU A 76 -2.22 14.19 -10.46
N ILE A 77 -2.72 13.17 -9.78
CA ILE A 77 -4.06 13.14 -9.20
C ILE A 77 -4.03 12.50 -7.81
N VAL A 78 -5.02 12.85 -7.01
CA VAL A 78 -5.33 12.17 -5.74
C VAL A 78 -6.79 11.72 -5.75
N ALA A 79 -7.04 10.57 -5.13
CA ALA A 79 -8.38 10.13 -4.80
C ALA A 79 -8.66 10.41 -3.32
N VAL A 80 -9.71 11.16 -3.02
CA VAL A 80 -10.09 11.52 -1.65
C VAL A 80 -11.40 10.85 -1.30
N ASN A 81 -11.42 10.14 -0.16
CA ASN A 81 -12.64 9.56 0.38
C ASN A 81 -13.41 10.63 1.18
N THR A 82 -14.61 10.99 0.73
CA THR A 82 -15.38 12.10 1.32
C THR A 82 -15.94 11.79 2.71
N ASN A 83 -16.01 10.52 3.12
CA ASN A 83 -16.40 10.16 4.49
C ASN A 83 -15.32 10.52 5.52
N THR A 84 -14.06 10.54 5.11
CA THR A 84 -12.91 10.75 6.00
C THR A 84 -12.13 12.01 5.70
N GLY A 85 -12.30 12.58 4.50
CA GLY A 85 -11.49 13.69 4.00
C GLY A 85 -10.03 13.30 3.72
N THR A 86 -9.72 12.00 3.66
CA THR A 86 -8.34 11.51 3.50
C THR A 86 -8.05 11.10 2.07
N ILE A 87 -6.79 11.29 1.65
CA ILE A 87 -6.27 10.73 0.41
C ILE A 87 -6.17 9.21 0.60
N VAL A 88 -6.85 8.48 -0.28
CA VAL A 88 -6.88 7.01 -0.28
C VAL A 88 -6.13 6.42 -1.47
N ASP A 89 -5.84 7.25 -2.48
CA ASP A 89 -4.96 6.87 -3.60
C ASP A 89 -4.22 8.08 -4.16
N TYR A 90 -3.08 7.82 -4.79
CA TYR A 90 -2.22 8.82 -5.39
C TYR A 90 -1.60 8.26 -6.67
N PHE A 91 -1.74 9.02 -7.75
CA PHE A 91 -1.07 8.70 -9.00
C PHE A 91 -0.29 9.91 -9.51
N ASN A 92 0.98 9.68 -9.84
CA ASN A 92 1.84 10.63 -10.51
C ASN A 92 2.50 9.95 -11.69
N ARG A 93 2.23 10.49 -12.88
CA ARG A 93 2.63 9.88 -14.15
C ARG A 93 4.14 9.79 -14.31
N SER A 94 4.88 10.80 -13.85
CA SER A 94 6.34 10.81 -13.97
C SER A 94 6.98 9.74 -13.07
N LYS A 95 6.48 9.58 -11.84
CA LYS A 95 6.93 8.55 -10.91
C LYS A 95 6.54 7.16 -11.38
N ALA A 96 5.31 6.97 -11.87
CA ALA A 96 4.84 5.73 -12.45
C ALA A 96 5.67 5.30 -13.68
N ALA A 97 5.97 6.25 -14.59
CA ALA A 97 6.82 6.00 -15.76
C ALA A 97 8.27 5.64 -15.37
N ALA A 98 8.74 6.10 -14.21
CA ALA A 98 10.02 5.71 -13.63
C ALA A 98 9.96 4.34 -12.90
N GLY A 99 8.83 3.65 -12.91
CA GLY A 99 8.64 2.35 -12.26
C GLY A 99 8.54 2.42 -10.74
N GLN A 100 8.22 3.59 -10.17
CA GLN A 100 8.04 3.73 -8.73
C GLN A 100 6.68 3.19 -8.31
N GLN A 101 6.65 2.46 -7.19
CA GLN A 101 5.41 2.17 -6.51
C GLN A 101 4.88 3.46 -5.87
N LEU A 102 3.60 3.74 -6.06
CA LEU A 102 2.94 4.92 -5.54
C LEU A 102 2.02 4.52 -4.39
N SER A 103 1.98 5.35 -3.36
CA SER A 103 1.08 5.24 -2.23
C SER A 103 0.40 6.59 -1.96
N ALA A 104 -0.80 6.56 -1.39
CA ALA A 104 -1.47 7.75 -0.86
C ALA A 104 -0.55 8.59 0.07
N ALA A 105 0.35 7.95 0.81
CA ALA A 105 1.30 8.62 1.70
C ALA A 105 2.36 9.45 0.97
N ASP A 106 2.58 9.22 -0.33
CA ASP A 106 3.53 9.96 -1.16
C ASP A 106 2.95 11.28 -1.70
N ALA A 107 1.63 11.49 -1.54
CA ALA A 107 0.96 12.68 -1.98
C ALA A 107 1.35 13.88 -1.11
N THR A 108 1.71 14.99 -1.76
CA THR A 108 1.99 16.27 -1.08
C THR A 108 0.83 17.26 -1.21
N TYR A 109 -0.28 16.84 -1.81
CA TYR A 109 -1.46 17.67 -2.00
C TYR A 109 -2.18 17.88 -0.66
N ASP A 110 -2.48 19.13 -0.32
CA ASP A 110 -3.24 19.47 0.88
C ASP A 110 -4.73 19.45 0.56
N VAL A 111 -5.46 18.49 1.13
CA VAL A 111 -6.89 18.33 0.88
C VAL A 111 -7.64 19.44 1.61
N VAL A 112 -8.28 20.31 0.83
CA VAL A 112 -9.26 21.27 1.33
C VAL A 112 -10.65 20.69 1.11
N PRO A 113 -11.40 20.29 2.16
CA PRO A 113 -12.75 19.76 1.99
C PRO A 113 -13.67 20.77 1.30
N ASP A 114 -14.32 20.33 0.22
CA ASP A 114 -15.33 21.11 -0.49
C ASP A 114 -16.74 20.67 -0.03
N PRO A 115 -17.57 21.58 0.49
CA PRO A 115 -18.93 21.24 0.94
C PRO A 115 -19.86 20.79 -0.19
N THR A 116 -19.48 20.96 -1.45
CA THR A 116 -20.23 20.48 -2.62
C THR A 116 -19.90 19.05 -3.02
N TRP A 117 -18.88 18.44 -2.42
CA TRP A 117 -18.57 17.04 -2.69
C TRP A 117 -19.70 16.11 -2.26
N PRO A 118 -20.02 15.09 -3.08
CA PRO A 118 -21.02 14.11 -2.68
C PRO A 118 -20.54 13.33 -1.46
N ALA A 119 -21.46 13.11 -0.51
CA ALA A 119 -21.21 12.24 0.63
C ALA A 119 -21.01 10.79 0.16
N SER A 120 -20.32 9.97 0.96
CA SER A 120 -20.08 8.55 0.66
C SER A 120 -19.56 8.33 -0.75
N SER A 121 -18.54 9.10 -1.12
CA SER A 121 -17.97 9.07 -2.47
C SER A 121 -16.45 9.15 -2.41
N VAL A 122 -15.84 8.79 -3.53
CA VAL A 122 -14.46 9.17 -3.82
C VAL A 122 -14.50 10.27 -4.87
N VAL A 123 -13.73 11.32 -4.62
CA VAL A 123 -13.50 12.40 -5.59
C VAL A 123 -12.08 12.28 -6.11
N ILE A 124 -11.93 12.36 -7.43
CA ILE A 124 -10.64 12.39 -8.12
C ILE A 124 -10.29 13.84 -8.39
N ILE A 125 -9.13 14.28 -7.92
CA ILE A 125 -8.71 15.69 -7.98
C ILE A 125 -7.44 15.82 -8.81
N ASP A 126 -7.43 16.75 -9.76
CA ASP A 126 -6.21 17.24 -10.40
C ASP A 126 -5.43 18.12 -9.42
N THR A 127 -4.26 17.67 -8.97
CA THR A 127 -3.50 18.37 -7.92
C THR A 127 -2.93 19.70 -8.38
N ALA A 128 -2.76 19.90 -9.69
CA ALA A 128 -2.25 21.15 -10.23
C ALA A 128 -3.29 22.29 -10.18
N THR A 129 -4.57 21.95 -10.28
CA THR A 129 -5.67 22.93 -10.33
C THR A 129 -6.59 22.89 -9.11
N GLY A 130 -6.52 21.83 -8.32
CA GLY A 130 -7.42 21.55 -7.19
C GLY A 130 -8.84 21.19 -7.63
N LYS A 131 -9.08 20.98 -8.92
CA LYS A 131 -10.42 20.67 -9.45
C LYS A 131 -10.73 19.19 -9.34
N THR A 132 -11.95 18.87 -8.92
CA THR A 132 -12.52 17.54 -9.07
C THR A 132 -12.74 17.23 -10.55
N ILE A 133 -12.16 16.14 -11.04
CA ILE A 133 -12.24 15.68 -12.44
C ILE A 133 -13.13 14.44 -12.61
N ASP A 134 -13.36 13.70 -11.53
CA ASP A 134 -14.31 12.58 -11.50
C ASP A 134 -14.80 12.33 -10.08
N THR A 135 -15.92 11.64 -9.94
CA THR A 135 -16.48 11.21 -8.66
C THR A 135 -17.33 9.96 -8.83
N PHE A 136 -17.31 9.09 -7.83
CA PHE A 136 -18.17 7.92 -7.80
C PHE A 136 -18.56 7.54 -6.38
N PRO A 137 -19.77 6.99 -6.17
CA PRO A 137 -20.23 6.59 -4.85
C PRO A 137 -19.46 5.38 -4.35
N VAL A 138 -19.24 5.35 -3.04
CA VAL A 138 -18.60 4.23 -2.34
C VAL A 138 -19.38 3.88 -1.07
N ASP A 139 -19.23 2.64 -0.62
CA ASP A 139 -19.74 2.24 0.68
C ASP A 139 -18.82 2.69 1.84
N GLU A 140 -19.15 2.30 3.07
CA GLU A 140 -18.37 2.63 4.27
C GLU A 140 -16.94 2.07 4.26
N LYS A 141 -16.67 1.03 3.46
CA LYS A 141 -15.34 0.42 3.28
C LYS A 141 -14.58 1.01 2.09
N GLY A 142 -15.17 1.97 1.37
CA GLY A 142 -14.59 2.58 0.17
C GLY A 142 -14.81 1.79 -1.12
N ARG A 143 -15.65 0.75 -1.12
CA ARG A 143 -15.93 -0.04 -2.32
C ARG A 143 -16.90 0.69 -3.23
N VAL A 144 -16.61 0.72 -4.53
CA VAL A 144 -17.43 1.42 -5.53
C VAL A 144 -18.84 0.85 -5.56
N ILE A 145 -19.85 1.72 -5.59
CA ILE A 145 -21.24 1.33 -5.79
C ILE A 145 -21.61 1.57 -7.26
N TYR A 146 -21.97 0.51 -7.97
CA TYR A 146 -22.48 0.58 -9.33
C TYR A 146 -24.00 0.60 -9.30
N THR A 147 -24.60 1.54 -10.03
CA THR A 147 -26.05 1.61 -10.21
C THR A 147 -26.38 1.20 -11.64
N HIS A 148 -27.22 0.19 -11.80
CA HIS A 148 -27.72 -0.27 -13.09
C HIS A 148 -28.88 0.61 -13.58
N ASP A 149 -29.19 0.52 -14.88
CA ASP A 149 -30.29 1.28 -15.50
C ASP A 149 -31.66 1.00 -14.89
N ASP A 150 -31.84 -0.19 -14.29
CA ASP A 150 -33.05 -0.58 -13.57
C ASP A 150 -33.11 -0.05 -12.12
N GLY A 151 -32.12 0.72 -11.71
CA GLY A 151 -31.99 1.31 -10.37
C GLY A 151 -31.43 0.37 -9.31
N THR A 152 -31.09 -0.89 -9.66
CA THR A 152 -30.43 -1.80 -8.72
C THR A 152 -28.99 -1.38 -8.50
N THR A 153 -28.50 -1.58 -7.27
CA THR A 153 -27.12 -1.26 -6.90
C THR A 153 -26.32 -2.51 -6.57
N VAL A 154 -25.06 -2.51 -6.98
CA VAL A 154 -24.08 -3.58 -6.69
C VAL A 154 -22.82 -2.94 -6.13
N VAL A 155 -22.28 -3.52 -5.06
CA VAL A 155 -21.00 -3.11 -4.49
C VAL A 155 -19.89 -3.86 -5.20
N GLY A 156 -18.90 -3.13 -5.72
CA GLY A 156 -17.67 -3.68 -6.29
C GLY A 156 -16.89 -4.46 -5.25
N TYR A 157 -16.17 -5.49 -5.70
CA TYR A 157 -15.30 -6.33 -4.87
C TYR A 157 -13.84 -5.93 -5.02
#